data_AF-A0A7M4DPV1-F1
#
_entry.id   AF-A0A7M4DPV1-F1
#
_cell.length_a   1.000
_cell.length_b   1.000
_cell.length_c   1.000
_cell.angle_alpha   90.00
_cell.angle_beta   90.00
_cell.angle_gamma   90.00
#
_symmetry.space_group_name_H-M   'P 1'
#
loop_
_entity.id
_entity.type
_entity.pdbx_description
1 polymer ?
#
loop_
_entity_poly.entity_id
_entity_poly.type
_entity_poly.pdbx_seq_one_letter_code
_entity_poly.pdbx_strand_id
1 'polypeptide(L)'
;MTLEVALENLAADTDTWASAADTITTMSSSLAGLTLGEFVFTGRGYAAGVAYEEVRAHMESLTSTGGTELNDTVSTLRKIHADYADNEAAATARYNGMWTYDG
;
A
#
# COMPACT_ATOMS: atom_id res chain seq x y z
N MET A 1 15.49 19.61 12.53
CA MET A 1 15.35 18.31 11.83
C MET A 1 16.12 18.44 10.53
N THR A 2 17.07 17.55 10.26
CA THR A 2 17.81 17.52 8.99
C THR A 2 16.97 16.86 7.90
N LEU A 3 17.32 17.08 6.63
CA LEU A 3 16.64 16.45 5.50
C LEU A 3 16.79 14.92 5.55
N GLU A 4 17.97 14.43 5.88
CA GLU A 4 18.26 13.01 6.13
C GLU A 4 17.28 12.39 7.16
N VAL A 5 17.10 13.03 8.33
CA VAL A 5 16.16 12.54 9.35
C VAL A 5 14.70 12.60 8.86
N ALA A 6 14.34 13.56 8.01
CA ALA A 6 13.01 13.63 7.42
C ALA A 6 12.78 12.49 6.41
N LEU A 7 13.79 12.16 5.60
CA LEU A 7 13.75 11.07 4.63
C LEU A 7 13.70 9.69 5.33
N GLU A 8 14.48 9.50 6.38
CA GLU A 8 14.42 8.28 7.21
C GLU A 8 13.02 8.07 7.82
N ASN A 9 12.42 9.13 8.37
CA ASN A 9 11.06 9.06 8.92
C ASN A 9 10.03 8.77 7.83
N LEU A 10 10.16 9.38 6.64
CA LEU A 10 9.28 9.10 5.51
C LEU A 10 9.42 7.65 5.02
N ALA A 11 10.63 7.10 5.00
CA ALA A 11 10.86 5.71 4.64
C ALA A 11 10.20 4.75 5.65
N ALA A 12 10.38 4.99 6.95
CA ALA A 12 9.75 4.19 8.00
C ALA A 12 8.21 4.25 7.96
N ASP A 13 7.64 5.44 7.70
CA ASP A 13 6.19 5.58 7.51
C ASP A 13 5.73 4.81 6.26
N THR A 14 6.45 4.95 5.14
CA THR A 14 6.17 4.22 3.89
C THR A 14 6.15 2.70 4.10
N ASP A 15 7.07 2.15 4.89
CA ASP A 15 7.09 0.71 5.23
C ASP A 15 5.88 0.29 6.08
N THR A 16 5.40 1.19 6.94
CA THR A 16 4.15 0.97 7.71
C THR A 16 2.94 0.92 6.77
N TRP A 17 2.86 1.85 5.81
CA TRP A 17 1.82 1.84 4.76
C TRP A 17 1.89 0.57 3.89
N ALA A 18 3.09 0.12 3.54
CA ALA A 18 3.29 -1.10 2.77
C ALA A 18 2.82 -2.34 3.53
N SER A 19 3.13 -2.42 4.83
CA SER A 19 2.67 -3.51 5.69
C SER A 19 1.14 -3.58 5.79
N ALA A 20 0.47 -2.42 5.84
CA ALA A 20 -0.98 -2.34 5.80
C ALA A 20 -1.55 -2.80 4.45
N ALA A 21 -0.91 -2.42 3.34
CA ALA A 21 -1.28 -2.86 1.99
C ALA A 21 -1.20 -4.39 1.85
N ASP A 22 -0.12 -5.00 2.35
CA ASP A 22 0.07 -6.46 2.34
C ASP A 22 -0.98 -7.19 3.16
N THR A 23 -1.31 -6.64 4.34
CA THR A 23 -2.35 -7.18 5.22
C THR A 23 -3.71 -7.20 4.53
N ILE A 24 -4.10 -6.09 3.90
CA ILE A 24 -5.38 -5.99 3.20
C ILE A 24 -5.42 -6.86 1.94
N THR A 25 -4.33 -6.94 1.19
CA THR A 25 -4.20 -7.84 0.03
C THR A 25 -4.38 -9.30 0.44
N THR A 26 -3.76 -9.70 1.56
CA THR A 26 -3.90 -11.04 2.14
C THR A 26 -5.34 -11.31 2.59
N MET A 27 -5.98 -10.32 3.22
CA MET A 27 -7.38 -10.41 3.63
C MET A 27 -8.31 -10.59 2.43
N SER A 28 -8.13 -9.81 1.36
CA SER A 28 -8.90 -9.92 0.12
C SER A 28 -8.76 -11.31 -0.50
N SER A 29 -7.53 -11.82 -0.59
CA SER A 29 -7.25 -13.17 -1.09
C SER A 29 -7.92 -14.25 -0.23
N SER A 30 -7.93 -14.06 1.09
CA SER A 30 -8.60 -14.97 2.01
C SER A 30 -10.12 -14.95 1.81
N LEU A 31 -10.73 -13.77 1.65
CA LEU A 31 -12.16 -13.61 1.39
C LEU A 31 -12.58 -14.22 0.04
N ALA A 32 -11.75 -14.09 -0.99
CA ALA A 32 -11.95 -14.77 -2.28
C ALA A 32 -11.98 -16.30 -2.12
N GLY A 33 -11.19 -16.85 -1.20
CA GLY A 33 -11.13 -18.28 -0.90
C GLY A 33 -12.22 -18.82 0.02
N LEU A 34 -12.99 -17.97 0.71
CA LEU A 34 -14.02 -18.37 1.67
C LEU A 34 -15.36 -18.79 1.04
N THR A 35 -15.39 -19.08 -0.26
CA THR A 35 -16.64 -19.46 -0.94
C THR A 35 -17.26 -20.71 -0.33
N LEU A 36 -18.57 -20.70 -0.14
CA LEU A 36 -19.32 -21.87 0.27
C LEU A 36 -19.77 -22.66 -0.96
N GLY A 37 -19.65 -23.98 -0.91
CA GLY A 37 -20.17 -24.84 -1.97
C GLY A 37 -21.68 -24.62 -2.15
N GLU A 38 -22.14 -24.62 -3.40
CA GLU A 38 -23.53 -24.31 -3.81
C GLU A 38 -24.61 -25.13 -3.06
N PHE A 39 -24.22 -26.28 -2.50
CA PHE A 39 -25.11 -27.21 -1.79
C PHE A 39 -24.91 -27.24 -0.26
N VAL A 40 -24.08 -26.36 0.32
CA VAL A 40 -23.89 -26.30 1.79
C VAL A 40 -25.21 -25.99 2.50
N PHE A 41 -26.05 -25.17 1.86
CA PHE A 41 -27.37 -24.86 2.37
C PHE A 41 -28.46 -25.57 1.58
N THR A 42 -28.83 -26.77 2.02
CA THR A 42 -29.92 -27.54 1.39
C THR A 42 -31.31 -27.05 1.84
N GLY A 43 -32.34 -27.32 1.02
CA GLY A 43 -33.73 -27.01 1.34
C GLY A 43 -34.00 -25.51 1.52
N ARG A 44 -34.52 -25.09 2.69
CA ARG A 44 -34.84 -23.68 2.99
C ARG A 44 -33.60 -22.77 3.17
N GLY A 45 -32.39 -23.33 3.13
CA GLY A 45 -31.16 -22.59 3.36
C GLY A 45 -30.59 -21.84 2.14
N TYR A 46 -31.10 -22.08 0.93
CA TYR A 46 -30.55 -21.47 -0.30
C TYR A 46 -30.42 -19.93 -0.21
N ALA A 47 -31.45 -19.25 0.32
CA ALA A 47 -31.43 -17.81 0.51
C ALA A 47 -30.32 -17.34 1.48
N ALA A 48 -29.99 -18.15 2.49
CA ALA A 48 -28.88 -17.86 3.40
C ALA A 48 -27.52 -18.01 2.71
N GLY A 49 -27.38 -18.99 1.80
CA GLY A 49 -26.19 -19.15 0.97
C GLY A 49 -25.95 -17.96 0.04
N VAL A 50 -27.00 -17.50 -0.64
CA VAL A 50 -26.93 -16.31 -1.50
C VAL A 50 -26.53 -15.08 -0.68
N ALA A 51 -27.18 -14.83 0.46
CA ALA A 51 -26.85 -13.70 1.32
C ALA A 51 -25.41 -13.74 1.85
N TYR A 52 -24.90 -14.94 2.17
CA TYR A 52 -23.50 -15.12 2.54
C TYR A 52 -22.55 -14.73 1.39
N GLU A 53 -22.80 -15.24 0.19
CA GLU A 53 -21.95 -14.96 -0.97
C GLU A 53 -21.98 -13.48 -1.36
N GLU A 54 -23.11 -12.80 -1.23
CA GLU A 54 -23.22 -11.36 -1.43
C GLU A 54 -22.33 -10.58 -0.45
N VAL A 55 -22.38 -10.92 0.84
CA VAL A 55 -21.55 -10.29 1.88
C VAL A 55 -20.07 -10.59 1.66
N ARG A 56 -19.72 -11.84 1.35
CA ARG A 56 -18.34 -12.26 1.08
C ARG A 56 -17.77 -11.50 -0.12
N ALA A 57 -18.50 -11.46 -1.24
CA ALA A 57 -18.08 -10.74 -2.44
C ALA A 57 -17.96 -9.23 -2.21
N HIS A 58 -18.86 -8.63 -1.43
CA HIS A 58 -18.77 -7.22 -1.06
C HIS A 58 -17.50 -6.92 -0.26
N MET A 59 -17.20 -7.74 0.75
CA MET A 59 -15.99 -7.57 1.57
C MET A 59 -14.71 -7.82 0.76
N GLU A 60 -14.70 -8.82 -0.12
CA GLU A 60 -13.59 -9.07 -1.06
C GLU A 60 -13.34 -7.83 -1.94
N SER A 61 -14.40 -7.24 -2.51
CA SER A 61 -14.30 -6.05 -3.35
C SER A 61 -13.77 -4.84 -2.59
N LEU A 62 -14.27 -4.60 -1.37
CA LEU A 62 -13.84 -3.47 -0.53
C LEU A 62 -12.36 -3.61 -0.15
N THR A 63 -11.93 -4.80 0.25
CA THR A 63 -10.53 -5.07 0.62
C THR A 63 -9.61 -5.02 -0.60
N SER A 64 -10.04 -5.54 -1.75
CA SER A 64 -9.26 -5.44 -3.00
C SER A 64 -9.03 -3.99 -3.42
N THR A 65 -10.08 -3.17 -3.38
CA THR A 65 -10.00 -1.73 -3.68
C THR A 65 -9.10 -1.01 -2.69
N GLY A 66 -9.31 -1.24 -1.38
CA GLY A 66 -8.47 -0.64 -0.35
C GLY A 66 -6.98 -1.02 -0.46
N GLY A 67 -6.69 -2.27 -0.83
CA GLY A 67 -5.32 -2.73 -1.08
C GLY A 67 -4.67 -2.02 -2.26
N THR A 68 -5.44 -1.76 -3.32
CA THR A 68 -4.97 -1.00 -4.48
C THR A 68 -4.62 0.44 -4.11
N GLU A 69 -5.53 1.15 -3.43
CA GLU A 69 -5.32 2.54 -2.97
C GLU A 69 -4.11 2.67 -2.03
N LEU A 70 -3.89 1.70 -1.15
CA LEU A 70 -2.71 1.66 -0.28
C LEU A 70 -1.42 1.45 -1.07
N ASN A 71 -1.40 0.55 -2.05
CA ASN A 71 -0.24 0.34 -2.92
C ASN A 71 0.09 1.59 -3.76
N ASP A 72 -0.92 2.30 -4.24
CA ASP A 72 -0.74 3.57 -4.95
C ASP A 72 -0.19 4.67 -4.03
N THR A 73 -0.66 4.70 -2.78
CA THR A 73 -0.12 5.58 -1.73
C THR A 73 1.35 5.29 -1.46
N VAL A 74 1.71 4.02 -1.22
CA VAL A 74 3.11 3.58 -1.03
C VAL A 74 3.98 3.98 -2.21
N SER A 75 3.49 3.77 -3.44
CA SER A 75 4.20 4.14 -4.66
C SER A 75 4.42 5.65 -4.74
N THR A 76 3.46 6.45 -4.30
CA THR A 76 3.56 7.91 -4.25
C THR A 76 4.58 8.36 -3.20
N LEU A 77 4.56 7.78 -2.00
CA LEU A 77 5.52 8.11 -0.94
C LEU A 77 6.97 7.77 -1.35
N ARG A 78 7.18 6.62 -2.01
CA ARG A 78 8.48 6.24 -2.57
C ARG A 78 8.98 7.23 -3.62
N LYS A 79 8.09 7.74 -4.48
CA LYS A 79 8.45 8.80 -5.45
C LYS A 79 8.85 10.09 -4.75
N ILE A 80 8.07 10.54 -3.77
CA ILE A 80 8.39 11.73 -2.97
C ILE A 80 9.77 11.58 -2.32
N HIS A 81 10.05 10.44 -1.70
CA HIS A 81 11.36 10.17 -1.11
C HIS A 81 12.49 10.27 -2.14
N ALA A 82 12.34 9.63 -3.31
CA ALA A 82 13.34 9.67 -4.38
C ALA A 82 13.58 11.10 -4.89
N ASP A 83 12.51 11.87 -5.13
CA ASP A 83 12.60 13.24 -5.62
C ASP A 83 13.36 14.15 -4.64
N TYR A 84 13.15 14.00 -3.33
CA TYR A 84 13.89 14.76 -2.33
C TYR A 84 15.36 14.34 -2.21
N ALA A 85 15.65 13.03 -2.27
CA ALA A 85 17.02 12.52 -2.23
C ALA A 85 17.84 12.99 -3.44
N ASP A 86 17.26 12.97 -4.64
CA ASP A 86 17.90 13.46 -5.86
C ASP A 86 18.17 14.97 -5.81
N ASN A 87 17.23 15.74 -5.26
CA ASN A 87 17.40 17.17 -5.06
C ASN A 87 18.53 17.50 -4.07
N GLU A 88 18.68 16.73 -2.99
CA GLU A 88 19.78 16.89 -2.04
C GLU A 88 21.14 16.56 -2.66
N ALA A 89 21.21 15.46 -3.43
CA ALA A 89 22.41 15.09 -4.16
C ALA A 89 22.84 16.17 -5.17
N ALA A 90 21.88 16.74 -5.90
CA ALA A 90 22.13 17.83 -6.84
C ALA A 90 22.59 19.12 -6.15
N ALA A 91 22.00 19.46 -4.99
CA ALA A 91 22.42 20.61 -4.20
C ALA A 91 23.85 20.42 -3.66
N THR A 92 24.16 19.24 -3.13
CA THR A 92 25.50 18.88 -2.63
C THR A 92 26.55 18.96 -3.73
N ALA A 93 26.24 18.43 -4.93
CA ALA A 93 27.14 18.50 -6.07
C ALA A 93 27.43 19.95 -6.50
N ARG A 94 26.42 20.84 -6.48
CA ARG A 94 26.61 22.27 -6.78
C ARG A 94 27.52 22.96 -5.76
N TYR A 95 27.30 22.73 -4.46
CA TYR A 95 28.13 23.32 -3.41
C TYR A 95 29.59 22.85 -3.50
N ASN A 96 29.81 21.55 -3.72
CA ASN A 96 31.15 21.00 -3.91
C ASN A 96 31.84 21.59 -5.16
N GLY A 97 31.08 21.73 -6.26
CA GLY A 97 31.59 22.32 -7.50
C GLY A 97 31.98 23.80 -7.36
N MET A 98 31.23 24.58 -6.58
CA MET A 98 31.56 25.98 -6.28
C MET A 98 32.84 26.10 -5.44
N TRP A 99 33.04 25.23 -4.46
CA TRP A 99 34.23 25.27 -3.60
C TRP A 99 35.52 24.87 -4.33
N THR A 100 35.42 24.02 -5.36
CA THR A 100 36.56 23.67 -6.23
C THR A 100 36.91 24.72 -7.29
N TYR A 101 36.04 25.70 -7.56
CA TYR A 101 36.28 26.72 -8.58
C TYR A 101 37.02 27.95 -8.04
N ASP A 102 36.96 28.19 -6.73
CA ASP A 102 37.56 29.34 -6.04
C ASP A 102 38.91 29.02 -5.34
N GLY A 103 39.53 27.87 -5.64
CA GLY A 103 40.80 27.39 -5.06
C GLY A 103 41.95 27.31 -6.05
#